data_AF-A0A450WTA0-F1
#
_entry.id   AF-A0A450WTA0-F1
#
_cell.length_a   1.000
_cell.length_b   1.000
_cell.length_c   1.000
_cell.angle_alpha   90.00
_cell.angle_beta   90.00
_cell.angle_gamma   90.00
#
_symmetry.space_group_name_H-M   'P 1'
#
loop_
_entity.id
_entity.type
_entity.pdbx_description
1 polymer ?
#
loop_
_entity_poly.entity_id
_entity_poly.type
_entity_poly.pdbx_seq_one_letter_code
_entity_poly.pdbx_strand_id
1 'polypeptide(L)' 'MKGRATVKLAGGTIREAQIHWFEAHGVGRGDFKIKRFSHEKFRHLH' A
#
# COMPACT_ATOMS: atom_id res chain seq x y z
N MET A 1 11.03 -0.86 7.62
CA MET A 1 11.52 -0.74 6.21
C MET A 1 10.43 -0.06 5.36
N LYS A 2 10.79 0.71 4.32
CA LYS A 2 9.83 1.34 3.39
C LYS A 2 9.76 0.53 2.10
N GLY A 3 8.55 0.28 1.59
CA GLY A 3 8.37 -0.26 0.24
C GLY A 3 7.08 0.23 -0.41
N ARG A 4 6.86 -0.19 -1.64
CA ARG A 4 5.67 0.12 -2.44
C ARG A 4 4.85 -1.14 -2.61
N ALA A 5 3.54 -1.03 -2.46
CA ALA A 5 2.61 -2.13 -2.64
C ALA A 5 1.33 -1.64 -3.32
N THR A 6 0.69 -2.51 -4.07
CA THR A 6 -0.58 -2.23 -4.71
C THR A 6 -1.72 -2.61 -3.78
N VAL A 7 -2.65 -1.70 -3.53
CA VAL A 7 -3.76 -1.87 -2.59
C VAL A 7 -5.09 -1.71 -3.33
N LYS A 8 -6.03 -2.62 -3.04
CA LYS A 8 -7.40 -2.56 -3.57
C LYS A 8 -8.29 -1.83 -2.55
N LEU A 9 -8.86 -0.72 -2.97
CA LEU A 9 -9.83 0.04 -2.17
C LEU A 9 -11.19 -0.67 -2.16
N ALA A 10 -12.03 -0.35 -1.18
CA ALA A 10 -13.37 -0.94 -1.05
C ALA A 10 -14.23 -0.77 -2.31
N GLY A 11 -14.05 0.31 -3.07
CA GLY A 11 -14.70 0.55 -4.36
C GLY A 11 -14.11 -0.21 -5.54
N GLY A 12 -13.22 -1.19 -5.31
CA GLY A 12 -12.57 -1.99 -6.36
C GLY A 12 -11.38 -1.33 -7.04
N THR A 13 -11.14 -0.04 -6.81
CA THR A 13 -10.01 0.69 -7.38
C THR A 13 -8.67 0.17 -6.83
N ILE A 14 -7.75 -0.14 -7.72
CA ILE A 14 -6.39 -0.56 -7.38
C ILE A 14 -5.46 0.65 -7.45
N ARG A 15 -4.68 0.91 -6.39
CA ARG A 15 -3.71 2.03 -6.34
C ARG A 15 -2.37 1.59 -5.77
N GLU A 16 -1.30 2.21 -6.23
CA GLU A 16 -0.01 2.07 -5.57
C GLU A 16 0.02 2.89 -4.28
N ALA A 17 0.50 2.27 -3.21
CA ALA A 17 0.66 2.91 -1.92
C ALA A 17 2.05 2.63 -1.36
N GLN A 18 2.60 3.64 -0.68
CA GLN A 18 3.82 3.47 0.09
C GLN A 18 3.45 2.85 1.43
N ILE A 19 4.03 1.68 1.70
CA ILE A 19 3.83 0.92 2.93
C ILE A 19 5.10 0.94 3.77
N HIS A 20 4.90 0.99 5.08
CA HIS A 20 5.96 0.71 6.03
C HIS A 20 5.61 -0.59 6.75
N TRP A 21 6.53 -1.56 6.74
CA TRP A 21 6.42 -2.74 7.58
C TRP A 21 7.51 -2.75 8.63
N PHE A 22 7.16 -3.32 9.76
CA PHE A 22 8.09 -3.65 10.83
C PHE A 22 8.14 -5.16 10.93
N GLU A 23 9.33 -5.72 11.04
CA GLU A 23 9.49 -7.11 11.47
C GLU A 23 9.27 -7.12 12.98
N ALA A 24 8.22 -7.79 13.43
CA ALA A 24 8.13 -8.12 14.84
C ALA A 24 9.24 -9.14 15.10
N HIS A 25 10.24 -8.75 15.88
CA HIS A 25 11.40 -9.58 16.19
C HIS A 25 10.94 -11.00 16.59
N GLY A 26 11.16 -11.98 15.71
CA GLY A 26 10.93 -13.41 15.97
C GLY A 26 9.62 -14.04 15.50
N VAL A 27 8.66 -13.31 14.90
CA VAL A 27 7.34 -13.88 14.52
C VAL A 27 7.01 -13.79 13.02
N GLY A 28 7.74 -12.97 12.25
CA GLY A 28 7.52 -12.77 10.81
C GLY A 28 6.99 -11.37 10.47
N ARG A 29 6.36 -11.19 9.29
CA ARG A 29 5.75 -9.91 8.86
C ARG A 29 4.57 -9.57 9.78
N GLY A 30 4.85 -8.83 10.85
CA GLY A 30 3.91 -8.56 11.94
C GLY A 30 2.74 -7.67 11.54
N ASP A 31 3.01 -6.55 10.87
CA ASP A 31 1.97 -5.61 10.43
C ASP A 31 2.49 -4.66 9.33
N PHE A 32 1.58 -4.18 8.49
CA PHE A 32 1.86 -3.19 7.46
C PHE A 32 1.00 -1.96 7.66
N LYS A 33 1.61 -0.77 7.70
CA LYS A 33 0.88 0.50 7.74
C LYS A 33 0.98 1.21 6.40
N ILE A 34 -0.16 1.49 5.78
CA ILE A 34 -0.24 2.35 4.60
C ILE A 34 0.04 3.79 5.04
N LYS A 35 1.10 4.39 4.49
CA LYS A 35 1.52 5.76 4.85
C LYS A 35 0.92 6.80 3.92
N ARG A 36 0.90 6.53 2.61
CA ARG A 36 0.39 7.47 1.59
C ARG A 36 0.05 6.72 0.31
N PHE A 37 -1.08 7.06 -0.31
CA PHE A 37 -1.41 6.64 -1.66
C PHE A 37 -0.65 7.50 -2.66
N SER A 38 -0.11 6.90 -3.72
CA SER A 38 0.51 7.65 -4.81
C SER A 38 -0.58 8.45 -5.52
N HIS A 39 -0.47 9.78 -5.47
CA HIS A 39 -1.42 10.71 -6.09
C HIS A 39 -1.08 10.86 -7.58
N GLU A 40 -0.99 9.75 -8.31
CA GLU A 40 -0.86 9.80 -9.76
C GLU A 40 -2.20 9.46 -10.39
N LYS A 41 -2.64 10.41 -11.22
CA LYS A 41 -3.98 10.51 -11.77
C LYS A 41 -4.27 9.25 -12.58
N PHE A 42 -5.26 8.46 -12.14
CA PHE A 42 -5.98 7.62 -13.08
C PHE A 42 -6.76 8.57 -13.99
N ARG A 43 -6.20 8.85 -15.16
CA ARG A 43 -6.97 9.31 -16.31
C ARG A 43 -8.11 8.29 -16.46
N HIS A 44 -9.31 8.81 -16.29
CA HIS A 44 -10.56 8.21 -16.70
C HIS A 44 -10.36 7.54 -18.08
N LEU A 45 -10.42 6.21 -18.10
CA LEU A 45 -10.54 5.44 -19.33
C LEU A 45 -11.93 4.81 -19.28
N HIS A 46 -12.74 5.31 -20.22
CA HIS A 46 -14.12 4.99 -20.57
C HIS A 46 -15.25 5.48 -19.65
#